data_AF-A0A3Q9I7J6-F1
#
_entry.id   AF-A0A3Q9I7J6-F1
#
_cell.length_a   1.000
_cell.length_b   1.000
_cell.length_c   1.000
_cell.angle_alpha   90.00
_cell.angle_beta   90.00
_cell.angle_gamma   90.00
#
_symmetry.space_group_name_H-M   'P 1'
#
loop_
_entity.id
_entity.type
_entity.pdbx_description
1 polymer ?
#
loop_
_entity_poly.entity_id
_entity_poly.type
_entity_poly.pdbx_seq_one_letter_code
_entity_poly.pdbx_strand_id
1 'polypeptide(L)'
;MYLVYADAQGQVYDHPSLYGLARSADMIVEIMEDELIPLPEGATLVGLPCTRPIGMDPDSGEMLPLQGDVQAVGALLPQGYTRLCLPGYVKTDKEYKLPLFGYSAVVWKDGQFYVTARRSDDPEKWNPLNCDPLELKHNVKALKAKYPDNRLYEHLSNCALGYECLTASNTFLNRWEGAVPVSYSCNAGCFGCISEQPDDSGFVSPQTRMNFRPRVDELVEIMLEHLKTPESIISFGQGCEGEPSTQAKLIIEAIREVRRQTNMGYININTNAGLSDHIRGIVDAGLDLMRVSTISALDDHYNAYYKPRGYTLANVEKSLKYAASQGVYTSINYLIFPGVTDREEEIEAMVELARRTDLKLIQLRNLNIDPESYLELIPKAQGDILGMKQAIEIFQAELPDVVIGSYTHVPPAELARAKVRW
;
A
#
# COMPACT_ATOMS: atom_id res chain seq x y z
N MET A 1 -17.89 2.33 -24.00
CA MET A 1 -17.35 2.72 -22.68
C MET A 1 -17.26 4.23 -22.68
N TYR A 2 -18.10 4.91 -21.91
CA TYR A 2 -18.24 6.37 -21.98
C TYR A 2 -17.37 7.09 -20.97
N LEU A 3 -16.90 8.28 -21.33
CA LEU A 3 -16.12 9.15 -20.47
C LEU A 3 -16.92 9.51 -19.21
N VAL A 4 -16.29 9.42 -18.04
CA VAL A 4 -16.85 9.91 -16.77
C VAL A 4 -16.13 11.19 -16.38
N TYR A 5 -16.89 12.21 -16.00
CA TYR A 5 -16.38 13.50 -15.54
C TYR A 5 -17.18 14.04 -14.37
N ALA A 6 -16.65 15.04 -13.67
CA ALA A 6 -17.38 15.75 -12.63
C ALA A 6 -17.47 17.25 -12.94
N ASP A 7 -18.55 17.89 -12.52
CA ASP A 7 -18.67 19.35 -12.55
C ASP A 7 -17.89 20.01 -11.39
N ALA A 8 -17.95 21.34 -11.31
CA ALA A 8 -17.35 22.13 -10.25
C ALA A 8 -17.98 21.89 -8.86
N GLN A 9 -19.17 21.29 -8.79
CA GLN A 9 -19.83 20.89 -7.54
C GLN A 9 -19.50 19.46 -7.12
N GLY A 10 -18.74 18.72 -7.95
CA GLY A 10 -18.39 17.32 -7.71
C GLY A 10 -19.49 16.33 -8.09
N GLN A 11 -20.53 16.75 -8.83
CA GLN A 11 -21.51 15.83 -9.38
C GLN A 11 -20.90 15.07 -10.55
N VAL A 12 -21.06 13.75 -10.55
CA VAL A 12 -20.46 12.86 -11.54
C VAL A 12 -21.44 12.57 -12.67
N TYR A 13 -20.97 12.63 -13.91
CA TYR A 13 -21.74 12.41 -15.13
C TYR A 13 -20.99 11.49 -16.10
N ASP A 14 -21.73 10.72 -16.89
CA ASP A 14 -21.24 10.08 -18.09
C ASP A 14 -21.44 10.98 -19.32
N HIS A 15 -20.51 10.95 -20.26
CA HIS A 15 -20.64 11.68 -21.52
C HIS A 15 -21.54 10.91 -22.50
N PRO A 16 -22.49 11.56 -23.18
CA PRO A 16 -23.45 10.89 -24.06
C PRO A 16 -22.88 10.23 -25.34
N SER A 17 -21.59 10.42 -25.63
CA SER A 17 -21.00 10.02 -26.93
C SER A 17 -19.51 9.71 -26.85
N LEU A 18 -18.72 10.56 -26.19
CA LEU A 18 -17.27 10.37 -26.09
C LEU A 18 -16.90 9.12 -25.30
N TYR A 19 -15.94 8.37 -25.84
CA TYR A 19 -15.37 7.22 -25.16
C TYR A 19 -14.36 7.66 -24.11
N GLY A 20 -14.37 6.95 -22.98
CA GLY A 20 -13.42 7.17 -21.90
C GLY A 20 -12.05 6.62 -22.26
N LEU A 21 -11.01 7.36 -21.92
CA LEU A 21 -9.61 6.97 -22.08
C LEU A 21 -8.93 6.83 -20.73
N ALA A 22 -7.76 6.19 -20.72
CA ALA A 22 -6.93 6.06 -19.55
C ALA A 22 -5.50 6.55 -19.83
N ARG A 23 -4.64 6.39 -18.83
CA ARG A 23 -3.21 6.70 -18.91
C ARG A 23 -2.35 5.52 -18.48
N SER A 24 -1.28 5.31 -19.23
CA SER A 24 -0.10 4.57 -18.80
C SER A 24 1.07 5.54 -18.79
N ALA A 25 1.56 5.89 -17.60
CA ALA A 25 2.47 7.01 -17.38
C ALA A 25 1.99 8.34 -18.02
N ASP A 26 2.75 8.88 -18.97
CA ASP A 26 2.48 10.11 -19.70
C ASP A 26 1.67 9.90 -20.99
N MET A 27 1.41 8.64 -21.37
CA MET A 27 0.67 8.29 -22.58
C MET A 27 -0.82 8.14 -22.30
N ILE A 28 -1.63 8.76 -23.16
CA ILE A 28 -3.08 8.52 -23.22
C ILE A 28 -3.29 7.23 -24.02
N VAL A 29 -4.06 6.32 -23.45
CA VAL A 29 -4.30 4.99 -24.02
C VAL A 29 -5.79 4.69 -24.07
N GLU A 30 -6.18 3.92 -25.08
CA GLU A 30 -7.50 3.28 -25.11
C GLU A 30 -7.58 2.23 -24.00
N ILE A 31 -8.79 2.00 -23.48
CA ILE A 31 -9.03 1.01 -22.43
C ILE A 31 -9.41 -0.32 -23.08
N MET A 32 -8.72 -1.38 -22.69
CA MET A 32 -9.07 -2.72 -23.14
C MET A 32 -10.24 -3.28 -22.33
N GLU A 33 -11.21 -3.89 -23.02
CA GLU A 33 -12.43 -4.43 -22.42
C GLU A 33 -12.13 -5.49 -21.34
N ASP A 34 -11.06 -6.27 -21.52
CA ASP A 34 -10.62 -7.34 -20.62
C ASP A 34 -9.73 -6.84 -19.46
N GLU A 35 -9.57 -5.52 -19.31
CA GLU A 35 -8.95 -4.83 -18.17
C GLU A 35 -10.00 -4.17 -17.25
N LEU A 36 -11.28 -4.22 -17.64
CA LEU A 36 -12.37 -3.62 -16.90
C LEU A 36 -13.05 -4.60 -15.95
N ILE A 37 -13.29 -4.11 -14.73
CA ILE A 37 -14.22 -4.74 -13.79
C ILE A 37 -15.28 -3.72 -13.35
N PRO A 38 -16.49 -4.15 -12.96
CA PRO A 38 -17.43 -3.27 -12.29
C PRO A 38 -16.76 -2.60 -11.08
N LEU A 39 -17.10 -1.34 -10.82
CA LEU A 39 -16.56 -0.59 -9.68
C LEU A 39 -16.74 -1.44 -8.40
N PRO A 40 -15.65 -1.87 -7.74
CA PRO A 40 -15.76 -2.75 -6.58
C PRO A 40 -16.51 -2.11 -5.42
N GLU A 41 -17.22 -2.94 -4.66
CA GLU A 41 -17.80 -2.52 -3.39
C GLU A 41 -16.69 -1.99 -2.45
N GLY A 42 -16.98 -0.88 -1.75
CA GLY A 42 -16.01 -0.19 -0.91
C GLY A 42 -15.03 0.73 -1.65
N ALA A 43 -15.13 0.85 -2.98
CA ALA A 43 -14.40 1.87 -3.74
C ALA A 43 -15.05 3.26 -3.61
N THR A 44 -14.24 4.31 -3.71
CA THR A 44 -14.70 5.70 -3.63
C THR A 44 -14.37 6.45 -4.92
N LEU A 45 -15.36 7.07 -5.54
CA LEU A 45 -15.14 8.01 -6.66
C LEU A 45 -14.63 9.34 -6.13
N VAL A 46 -13.65 9.92 -6.82
CA VAL A 46 -13.04 11.19 -6.46
C VAL A 46 -12.89 12.08 -7.70
N GLY A 47 -13.19 13.36 -7.55
CA GLY A 47 -12.83 14.38 -8.54
C GLY A 47 -11.33 14.68 -8.45
N LEU A 48 -10.68 14.89 -9.60
CA LEU A 48 -9.28 15.27 -9.70
C LEU A 48 -9.22 16.77 -10.03
N PRO A 49 -9.08 17.65 -9.02
CA PRO A 49 -9.04 19.09 -9.26
C PRO A 49 -7.86 19.48 -10.16
N CYS A 50 -8.01 20.62 -10.84
CA CYS A 50 -7.02 21.15 -11.77
C CYS A 50 -6.68 20.18 -12.93
N THR A 51 -7.67 19.41 -13.38
CA THR A 51 -7.54 18.53 -14.55
C THR A 51 -8.68 18.76 -15.56
N ARG A 52 -8.43 18.44 -16.83
CA ARG A 52 -9.49 18.20 -17.83
C ARG A 52 -9.49 16.74 -18.23
N PRO A 53 -10.64 16.05 -18.18
CA PRO A 53 -10.73 14.70 -18.70
C PRO A 53 -10.54 14.70 -20.22
N ILE A 54 -9.93 13.64 -20.76
CA ILE A 54 -9.78 13.45 -22.20
C ILE A 54 -10.78 12.38 -22.65
N GLY A 55 -11.60 12.73 -23.63
CA GLY A 55 -12.49 11.80 -24.32
C GLY A 55 -12.02 11.55 -25.74
N MET A 56 -12.41 10.40 -26.30
CA MET A 56 -12.23 10.08 -27.71
C MET A 56 -13.56 10.19 -28.45
N ASP A 57 -13.57 10.90 -29.57
CA ASP A 57 -14.69 10.86 -30.51
C ASP A 57 -14.70 9.50 -31.25
N PRO A 58 -15.80 8.73 -31.19
CA PRO A 58 -15.82 7.38 -31.77
C PRO A 58 -15.85 7.37 -33.31
N ASP A 59 -16.26 8.45 -33.96
CA ASP A 59 -16.36 8.52 -35.42
C ASP A 59 -15.03 8.97 -36.05
N SER A 60 -14.34 9.94 -35.44
CA SER A 60 -13.09 10.50 -35.94
C SER A 60 -11.83 9.88 -35.33
N GLY A 61 -11.94 9.28 -34.13
CA GLY A 61 -10.80 8.84 -33.33
C GLY A 61 -10.02 9.98 -32.65
N GLU A 62 -10.51 11.21 -32.72
CA GLU A 62 -9.82 12.37 -32.14
C GLU A 62 -9.90 12.35 -30.61
N MET A 63 -8.75 12.48 -29.94
CA MET A 63 -8.65 12.55 -28.48
C MET A 63 -8.59 14.01 -28.04
N LEU A 64 -9.61 14.49 -27.34
CA LEU A 64 -9.74 15.90 -26.98
C LEU A 64 -10.03 16.10 -25.48
N PRO A 65 -9.42 17.13 -24.86
CA PRO A 65 -9.84 17.58 -23.54
C PRO A 65 -11.29 18.08 -23.58
N LEU A 66 -12.11 17.60 -22.63
CA LEU A 66 -13.48 18.04 -22.49
C LEU A 66 -13.53 19.53 -22.14
N GLN A 67 -14.37 20.28 -22.87
CA GLN A 67 -14.54 21.71 -22.69
C GLN A 67 -15.47 22.02 -21.50
N GLY A 68 -15.38 23.25 -20.99
CA GLY A 68 -16.20 23.71 -19.87
C GLY A 68 -15.52 23.54 -18.51
N ASP A 69 -16.23 23.88 -17.43
CA ASP A 69 -15.70 23.83 -16.07
C ASP A 69 -15.95 22.46 -15.42
N VAL A 70 -15.19 21.47 -15.90
CA VAL A 70 -15.30 20.05 -15.55
C VAL A 70 -13.94 19.46 -15.19
N GLN A 71 -13.93 18.45 -14.33
CA GLN A 71 -12.72 17.78 -13.87
C GLN A 71 -12.77 16.29 -14.14
N ALA A 72 -11.60 15.65 -14.23
CA ALA A 72 -11.52 14.21 -14.38
C ALA A 72 -12.00 13.51 -13.10
N VAL A 73 -12.47 12.28 -13.25
CA VAL A 73 -12.90 11.42 -12.14
C VAL A 73 -11.99 10.19 -12.09
N GLY A 74 -11.59 9.82 -10.88
CA GLY A 74 -10.88 8.58 -10.61
C GLY A 74 -11.58 7.76 -9.54
N ALA A 75 -11.16 6.51 -9.38
CA ALA A 75 -11.60 5.65 -8.28
C ALA A 75 -10.43 5.32 -7.35
N LEU A 76 -10.73 5.32 -6.06
CA LEU A 76 -9.88 4.78 -5.01
C LEU A 76 -10.32 3.34 -4.72
N LEU A 77 -9.45 2.38 -5.04
CA LEU A 77 -9.77 0.96 -4.91
C LEU A 77 -9.49 0.46 -3.48
N PRO A 78 -10.36 -0.41 -2.93
CA PRO A 78 -10.06 -1.10 -1.68
C PRO A 78 -8.92 -2.11 -1.87
N GLN A 79 -8.35 -2.58 -0.75
CA GLN A 79 -7.33 -3.64 -0.81
C GLN A 79 -7.93 -4.91 -1.43
N GLY A 80 -7.10 -5.66 -2.17
CA GLY A 80 -7.55 -6.80 -2.98
C GLY A 80 -7.77 -6.46 -4.45
N TYR A 81 -7.65 -5.18 -4.85
CA TYR A 81 -7.70 -4.75 -6.24
C TYR A 81 -6.47 -3.93 -6.63
N THR A 82 -5.84 -4.33 -7.73
CA THR A 82 -4.70 -3.63 -8.33
C THR A 82 -5.16 -2.79 -9.50
N ARG A 83 -4.80 -1.51 -9.52
CA ARG A 83 -5.11 -0.62 -10.65
C ARG A 83 -4.28 -1.03 -11.87
N LEU A 84 -4.89 -0.97 -13.04
CA LEU A 84 -4.21 -1.26 -14.30
C LEU A 84 -3.84 0.02 -15.05
N CYS A 85 -4.67 1.06 -14.98
CA CYS A 85 -4.40 2.34 -15.62
C CYS A 85 -4.75 3.54 -14.72
N LEU A 86 -4.12 4.68 -15.01
CA LEU A 86 -4.42 5.98 -14.38
C LEU A 86 -5.59 6.67 -15.12
N PRO A 87 -6.32 7.61 -14.51
CA PRO A 87 -7.39 8.34 -15.20
C PRO A 87 -6.88 9.14 -16.41
N GLY A 88 -7.64 9.16 -17.51
CA GLY A 88 -7.31 9.90 -18.74
C GLY A 88 -7.56 11.39 -18.61
N TYR A 89 -6.53 12.17 -18.25
CA TYR A 89 -6.65 13.62 -18.08
C TYR A 89 -5.38 14.38 -18.51
N VAL A 90 -5.54 15.69 -18.70
CA VAL A 90 -4.44 16.68 -18.70
C VAL A 90 -4.59 17.65 -17.53
N LYS A 91 -3.47 18.06 -16.92
CA LYS A 91 -3.47 19.12 -15.90
C LYS A 91 -3.79 20.48 -16.52
N THR A 92 -4.69 21.23 -15.89
CA THR A 92 -4.91 22.66 -16.21
C THR A 92 -3.96 23.57 -15.46
N ASP A 93 -3.52 23.13 -14.27
CA ASP A 93 -2.47 23.74 -13.49
C ASP A 93 -1.39 22.68 -13.20
N LYS A 94 -0.20 22.87 -13.74
CA LYS A 94 0.92 21.92 -13.61
C LYS A 94 1.58 21.97 -12.23
N GLU A 95 1.43 23.09 -11.50
CA GLU A 95 2.01 23.25 -10.17
C GLU A 95 1.14 22.59 -9.10
N TYR A 96 -0.15 22.38 -9.38
CA TYR A 96 -1.07 21.74 -8.45
C TYR A 96 -0.76 20.24 -8.32
N LYS A 97 -0.43 19.80 -7.10
CA LYS A 97 -0.16 18.40 -6.77
C LYS A 97 -1.40 17.74 -6.17
N LEU A 98 -1.80 16.62 -6.73
CA LEU A 98 -2.92 15.84 -6.19
C LEU A 98 -2.58 15.27 -4.81
N PRO A 99 -3.57 15.11 -3.91
CA PRO A 99 -3.38 14.40 -2.65
C PRO A 99 -2.85 12.97 -2.84
N LEU A 100 -2.24 12.39 -1.80
CA LEU A 100 -1.65 11.05 -1.84
C LEU A 100 -2.73 9.95 -1.88
N PHE A 101 -3.27 9.70 -3.07
CA PHE A 101 -4.21 8.62 -3.36
C PHE A 101 -3.83 7.82 -4.61
N GLY A 102 -4.33 6.59 -4.68
CA GLY A 102 -4.10 5.66 -5.79
C GLY A 102 -5.21 5.77 -6.84
N TYR A 103 -5.17 6.83 -7.65
CA TYR A 103 -6.19 7.09 -8.66
C TYR A 103 -6.20 6.01 -9.75
N SER A 104 -7.39 5.46 -10.03
CA SER A 104 -7.63 4.46 -11.08
C SER A 104 -8.62 5.00 -12.11
N ALA A 105 -8.44 4.66 -13.40
CA ALA A 105 -9.34 5.14 -14.45
C ALA A 105 -10.77 4.59 -14.27
N VAL A 106 -11.77 5.44 -14.55
CA VAL A 106 -13.20 5.13 -14.42
C VAL A 106 -13.91 5.41 -15.75
N VAL A 107 -14.80 4.50 -16.13
CA VAL A 107 -15.69 4.68 -17.29
C VAL A 107 -17.12 4.27 -16.95
N TRP A 108 -18.09 4.76 -17.73
CA TRP A 108 -19.48 4.33 -17.65
C TRP A 108 -19.77 3.30 -18.74
N LYS A 109 -20.34 2.16 -18.35
CA LYS A 109 -20.62 1.06 -19.27
C LYS A 109 -21.76 0.21 -18.72
N ASP A 110 -22.68 -0.19 -19.59
CA ASP A 110 -23.78 -1.10 -19.25
C ASP A 110 -24.60 -0.65 -18.01
N GLY A 111 -24.81 0.67 -17.87
CA GLY A 111 -25.62 1.27 -16.81
C GLY A 111 -24.95 1.35 -15.43
N GLN A 112 -23.63 1.16 -15.35
CA GLN A 112 -22.87 1.25 -14.10
C GLN A 112 -21.42 1.73 -14.32
N PHE A 113 -20.72 2.04 -13.23
CA PHE A 113 -19.31 2.38 -13.26
C PHE A 113 -18.42 1.15 -13.41
N TYR A 114 -17.39 1.27 -14.24
CA TYR A 114 -16.31 0.30 -14.40
C TYR A 114 -14.96 0.98 -14.16
N VAL A 115 -13.98 0.19 -13.73
CA VAL A 115 -12.62 0.64 -13.46
C VAL A 115 -11.60 -0.26 -14.14
N THR A 116 -10.45 0.33 -14.50
CA THR A 116 -9.28 -0.43 -14.99
C THR A 116 -8.56 -1.07 -13.80
N ALA A 117 -8.94 -2.30 -13.48
CA ALA A 117 -8.42 -2.98 -12.29
C ALA A 117 -8.50 -4.51 -12.43
N ARG A 118 -7.60 -5.18 -11.72
CA ARG A 118 -7.62 -6.64 -11.55
C ARG A 118 -7.77 -6.96 -10.07
N ARG A 119 -8.66 -7.90 -9.73
CA ARG A 119 -8.69 -8.48 -8.37
C ARG A 119 -7.39 -9.26 -8.15
N SER A 120 -6.56 -8.78 -7.23
CA SER A 120 -5.28 -9.40 -6.85
C SER A 120 -5.38 -10.23 -5.57
N ASP A 121 -6.45 -10.09 -4.80
CA ASP A 121 -6.63 -10.84 -3.55
C ASP A 121 -8.11 -10.94 -3.16
N ASP A 122 -8.43 -11.74 -2.15
CA ASP A 122 -9.77 -11.72 -1.53
C ASP A 122 -9.96 -10.40 -0.74
N PRO A 123 -10.87 -9.51 -1.16
CA PRO A 123 -11.05 -8.21 -0.51
C PRO A 123 -11.80 -8.31 0.83
N GLU A 124 -12.44 -9.44 1.16
CA GLU A 124 -13.41 -9.54 2.26
C GLU A 124 -12.85 -9.05 3.61
N LYS A 125 -11.65 -9.50 3.99
CA LYS A 125 -10.99 -9.11 5.26
C LYS A 125 -10.57 -7.64 5.31
N TRP A 126 -10.59 -6.94 4.17
CA TRP A 126 -10.21 -5.54 4.05
C TRP A 126 -11.31 -4.67 3.44
N ASN A 127 -12.52 -5.21 3.30
CA ASN A 127 -13.68 -4.44 2.90
C ASN A 127 -14.07 -3.51 4.06
N PRO A 128 -14.05 -2.18 3.87
CA PRO A 128 -14.38 -1.23 4.94
C PRO A 128 -15.80 -1.42 5.50
N LEU A 129 -16.72 -1.96 4.71
CA LEU A 129 -18.10 -2.23 5.14
C LEU A 129 -18.19 -3.34 6.19
N ASN A 130 -17.17 -4.17 6.31
CA ASN A 130 -17.09 -5.19 7.37
C ASN A 130 -16.64 -4.61 8.72
N CYS A 131 -16.42 -3.29 8.82
CA CYS A 131 -16.05 -2.61 10.05
C CYS A 131 -17.24 -1.80 10.60
N ASP A 132 -18.05 -2.42 11.47
CA ASP A 132 -19.18 -1.71 12.12
C ASP A 132 -18.67 -0.53 12.97
N PRO A 133 -19.03 0.73 12.65
CA PRO A 133 -18.56 1.89 13.37
C PRO A 133 -19.01 1.95 14.84
N LEU A 134 -20.17 1.37 15.17
CA LEU A 134 -20.68 1.34 16.55
C LEU A 134 -19.92 0.32 17.40
N GLU A 135 -19.70 -0.87 16.85
CA GLU A 135 -18.89 -1.90 17.49
C GLU A 135 -17.46 -1.39 17.72
N LEU A 136 -16.85 -0.78 16.69
CA LEU A 136 -15.51 -0.21 16.78
C LEU A 136 -15.43 0.85 17.89
N LYS A 137 -16.36 1.81 17.94
CA LYS A 137 -16.39 2.85 18.99
C LYS A 137 -16.54 2.25 20.39
N HIS A 138 -17.35 1.20 20.53
CA HIS A 138 -17.51 0.49 21.79
C HIS A 138 -16.19 -0.15 22.25
N ASN A 139 -15.53 -0.90 21.37
CA ASN A 139 -14.29 -1.61 21.69
C ASN A 139 -13.11 -0.65 21.92
N VAL A 140 -13.05 0.46 21.19
CA VAL A 140 -12.09 1.56 21.47
C VAL A 140 -12.24 2.06 22.90
N LYS A 141 -13.48 2.34 23.35
CA LYS A 141 -13.72 2.79 24.72
C LYS A 141 -13.35 1.73 25.75
N ALA A 142 -13.68 0.46 25.48
CA ALA A 142 -13.40 -0.65 26.38
C ALA A 142 -11.90 -0.85 26.59
N LEU A 143 -11.10 -0.90 25.51
CA LEU A 143 -9.66 -1.12 25.59
C LEU A 143 -8.91 0.07 26.20
N LYS A 144 -9.31 1.32 25.90
CA LYS A 144 -8.74 2.50 26.57
C LYS A 144 -9.03 2.51 28.08
N ALA A 145 -10.21 2.03 28.50
CA ALA A 145 -10.54 1.91 29.92
C ALA A 145 -9.78 0.76 30.61
N LYS A 146 -9.52 -0.34 29.88
CA LYS A 146 -8.75 -1.48 30.37
C LYS A 146 -7.26 -1.15 30.54
N TYR A 147 -6.71 -0.33 29.64
CA TYR A 147 -5.30 0.04 29.61
C TYR A 147 -5.12 1.58 29.64
N PRO A 148 -5.46 2.25 30.77
CA PRO A 148 -5.50 3.71 30.85
C PRO A 148 -4.12 4.37 30.68
N ASP A 149 -3.04 3.65 31.02
CA ASP A 149 -1.66 4.15 30.96
C ASP A 149 -0.92 3.78 29.66
N ASN A 150 -1.64 3.17 28.71
CA ASN A 150 -1.10 2.75 27.42
C ASN A 150 -1.44 3.77 26.32
N ARG A 151 -0.45 4.60 25.99
CA ARG A 151 -0.56 5.71 25.06
C ARG A 151 -0.75 5.26 23.61
N LEU A 152 -0.38 4.01 23.29
CA LEU A 152 -0.58 3.47 21.95
C LEU A 152 -2.07 3.24 21.67
N TYR A 153 -2.89 2.86 22.65
CA TYR A 153 -4.34 2.78 22.45
C TYR A 153 -4.96 4.16 22.18
N GLU A 154 -4.47 5.23 22.81
CA GLU A 154 -4.89 6.59 22.48
C GLU A 154 -4.56 6.92 21.02
N HIS A 155 -3.29 6.71 20.62
CA HIS A 155 -2.83 6.97 19.27
C HIS A 155 -3.59 6.15 18.21
N LEU A 156 -3.75 4.84 18.44
CA LEU A 156 -4.50 3.94 17.56
C LEU A 156 -5.98 4.30 17.50
N SER A 157 -6.57 4.85 18.57
CA SER A 157 -7.98 5.27 18.53
C SER A 157 -8.21 6.41 17.53
N ASN A 158 -7.26 7.34 17.42
CA ASN A 158 -7.29 8.39 16.39
C ASN A 158 -7.12 7.80 14.99
N CYS A 159 -6.26 6.78 14.84
CA CYS A 159 -6.08 6.10 13.57
C CYS A 159 -7.34 5.35 13.13
N ALA A 160 -7.98 4.60 14.04
CA ALA A 160 -9.15 3.79 13.75
C ALA A 160 -10.40 4.65 13.51
N LEU A 161 -10.63 5.69 14.32
CA LEU A 161 -11.86 6.50 14.26
C LEU A 161 -11.73 7.77 13.42
N GLY A 162 -10.52 8.31 13.26
CA GLY A 162 -10.27 9.56 12.54
C GLY A 162 -9.81 9.32 11.10
N TYR A 163 -8.85 8.42 10.90
CA TYR A 163 -8.33 8.07 9.56
C TYR A 163 -8.99 6.83 8.96
N GLU A 164 -9.92 6.20 9.69
CA GLU A 164 -10.60 4.96 9.27
C GLU A 164 -9.61 3.84 8.90
N CYS A 165 -8.47 3.80 9.57
CA CYS A 165 -7.42 2.83 9.31
C CYS A 165 -7.86 1.43 9.73
N LEU A 166 -8.16 0.55 8.75
CA LEU A 166 -8.61 -0.81 9.01
C LEU A 166 -7.65 -1.63 9.88
N THR A 167 -6.34 -1.46 9.71
CA THR A 167 -5.36 -2.17 10.56
C THR A 167 -5.43 -1.72 12.02
N ALA A 168 -5.69 -0.44 12.28
CA ALA A 168 -5.92 0.07 13.63
C ALA A 168 -7.28 -0.39 14.18
N SER A 169 -8.33 -0.35 13.35
CA SER A 169 -9.66 -0.87 13.71
C SER A 169 -9.60 -2.34 14.10
N ASN A 170 -8.85 -3.15 13.36
CA ASN A 170 -8.64 -4.56 13.62
C ASN A 170 -7.96 -4.84 14.96
N THR A 171 -7.09 -3.95 15.45
CA THR A 171 -6.55 -4.05 16.82
C THR A 171 -7.66 -3.94 17.88
N PHE A 172 -8.63 -3.04 17.68
CA PHE A 172 -9.75 -2.90 18.62
C PHE A 172 -10.81 -4.00 18.46
N LEU A 173 -10.97 -4.53 17.25
CA LEU A 173 -11.90 -5.62 16.94
C LEU A 173 -11.30 -7.02 17.18
N ASN A 174 -10.01 -7.13 17.55
CA ASN A 174 -9.29 -8.38 17.78
C ASN A 174 -9.41 -9.39 16.63
N ARG A 175 -9.29 -8.93 15.38
CA ARG A 175 -9.42 -9.78 14.18
C ARG A 175 -8.30 -9.52 13.18
N TRP A 176 -7.97 -10.55 12.39
CA TRP A 176 -7.06 -10.44 11.22
C TRP A 176 -5.71 -9.77 11.55
N GLU A 177 -5.23 -8.88 10.67
CA GLU A 177 -4.03 -8.07 10.89
C GLU A 177 -4.34 -6.81 11.70
N GLY A 178 -3.76 -6.72 12.91
CA GLY A 178 -3.79 -5.57 13.79
C GLY A 178 -2.50 -4.76 13.75
N ALA A 179 -2.58 -3.51 14.21
CA ALA A 179 -1.49 -2.55 14.30
C ALA A 179 -0.86 -2.49 15.72
N VAL A 180 0.47 -2.42 15.78
CA VAL A 180 1.25 -2.05 16.98
C VAL A 180 2.39 -1.09 16.59
N PRO A 181 2.14 0.24 16.57
CA PRO A 181 3.17 1.19 16.16
C PRO A 181 4.24 1.34 17.25
N VAL A 182 5.49 1.57 16.82
CA VAL A 182 6.67 1.59 17.68
C VAL A 182 7.61 2.77 17.43
N SER A 183 7.61 3.35 16.23
CA SER A 183 8.64 4.28 15.77
C SER A 183 8.12 5.67 15.43
N TYR A 184 8.76 6.68 16.02
CA TYR A 184 8.53 8.10 15.72
C TYR A 184 9.56 8.66 14.72
N SER A 185 10.52 7.86 14.28
CA SER A 185 11.64 8.31 13.43
C SER A 185 11.84 7.41 12.21
N CYS A 186 12.34 7.98 11.12
CA CYS A 186 12.58 7.27 9.87
C CYS A 186 14.00 7.54 9.34
N ASN A 187 14.61 6.53 8.73
CA ASN A 187 15.89 6.64 8.02
C ASN A 187 15.70 6.80 6.50
N ALA A 188 14.49 7.06 6.02
CA ALA A 188 14.17 7.32 4.62
C ALA A 188 13.51 8.71 4.47
N GLY A 189 13.69 9.35 3.32
CA GLY A 189 13.06 10.62 2.95
C GLY A 189 12.06 10.45 1.83
N CYS A 190 11.15 9.49 1.95
CA CYS A 190 10.25 9.10 0.85
C CYS A 190 9.49 10.33 0.32
N PHE A 191 9.51 10.54 -1.00
CA PHE A 191 8.80 11.66 -1.62
C PHE A 191 7.30 11.65 -1.24
N GLY A 192 6.64 10.50 -1.38
CA GLY A 192 5.25 10.29 -0.98
C GLY A 192 5.08 9.74 0.45
N CYS A 193 5.89 10.16 1.43
CA CYS A 193 5.73 9.68 2.80
C CYS A 193 4.34 10.02 3.36
N ILE A 194 3.64 9.00 3.87
CA ILE A 194 2.25 9.12 4.30
C ILE A 194 2.06 9.61 5.74
N SER A 195 3.14 9.71 6.52
CA SER A 195 3.13 10.17 7.92
C SER A 195 3.81 11.51 8.16
N GLU A 196 4.62 11.99 7.22
CA GLU A 196 5.43 13.20 7.34
C GLU A 196 5.71 13.77 5.96
N GLN A 197 5.48 15.07 5.78
CA GLN A 197 5.85 15.79 4.57
C GLN A 197 6.59 17.07 4.95
N PRO A 198 7.63 17.48 4.19
CA PRO A 198 8.20 18.82 4.32
C PRO A 198 7.15 19.91 4.09
N ASP A 199 7.29 21.05 4.77
CA ASP A 199 6.37 22.19 4.66
C ASP A 199 6.25 22.73 3.22
N ASP A 200 7.29 22.57 2.41
CA ASP A 200 7.40 23.02 1.01
C ASP A 200 7.07 21.94 -0.03
N SER A 201 6.59 20.77 0.39
CA SER A 201 6.27 19.66 -0.51
C SER A 201 5.14 19.95 -1.50
N GLY A 202 4.23 20.87 -1.16
CA GLY A 202 3.05 21.22 -1.97
C GLY A 202 1.86 20.27 -1.80
N PHE A 203 1.93 19.31 -0.87
CA PHE A 203 0.84 18.43 -0.46
C PHE A 203 1.03 18.01 1.00
N VAL A 204 0.03 17.38 1.63
CA VAL A 204 0.09 16.99 3.04
C VAL A 204 0.13 15.47 3.20
N SER A 205 0.70 15.01 4.31
CA SER A 205 0.61 13.60 4.69
C SER A 205 -0.83 13.26 5.11
N PRO A 206 -1.40 12.13 4.65
CA PRO A 206 -2.76 11.71 5.02
C PRO A 206 -2.88 11.26 6.48
N GLN A 207 -1.75 10.93 7.13
CA GLN A 207 -1.71 10.55 8.54
C GLN A 207 -0.67 11.39 9.29
N THR A 208 -0.86 11.53 10.59
CA THR A 208 0.10 12.20 11.48
C THR A 208 1.03 11.17 12.10
N ARG A 209 2.35 11.37 11.96
CA ARG A 209 3.34 10.52 12.60
C ARG A 209 3.23 10.57 14.13
N MET A 210 3.30 9.40 14.76
CA MET A 210 3.48 9.26 16.20
C MET A 210 4.70 10.06 16.67
N ASN A 211 4.55 10.83 17.75
CA ASN A 211 5.56 11.77 18.24
C ASN A 211 6.20 11.36 19.58
N PHE A 212 5.98 10.12 20.02
CA PHE A 212 6.52 9.59 21.27
C PHE A 212 7.16 8.22 21.06
N ARG A 213 8.04 7.85 21.99
CA ARG A 213 8.61 6.51 22.07
C ARG A 213 7.76 5.67 23.04
N PRO A 214 7.17 4.54 22.61
CA PRO A 214 6.42 3.68 23.50
C PRO A 214 7.36 2.92 24.45
N ARG A 215 6.77 2.33 25.49
CA ARG A 215 7.44 1.40 26.39
C ARG A 215 7.16 -0.04 25.96
N VAL A 216 7.99 -0.97 26.45
CA VAL A 216 7.84 -2.41 26.13
C VAL A 216 6.50 -2.95 26.65
N ASP A 217 6.07 -2.55 27.84
CA ASP A 217 4.77 -2.95 28.42
C ASP A 217 3.60 -2.52 27.52
N GLU A 218 3.64 -1.30 26.97
CA GLU A 218 2.59 -0.81 26.06
C GLU A 218 2.47 -1.66 24.79
N LEU A 219 3.61 -2.11 24.23
CA LEU A 219 3.64 -2.98 23.06
C LEU A 219 3.12 -4.38 23.40
N VAL A 220 3.61 -4.95 24.51
CA VAL A 220 3.25 -6.31 24.95
C VAL A 220 1.76 -6.41 25.25
N GLU A 221 1.17 -5.41 25.90
CA GLU A 221 -0.28 -5.36 26.20
C GLU A 221 -1.12 -5.44 24.92
N ILE A 222 -0.80 -4.64 23.89
CA ILE A 222 -1.50 -4.66 22.60
C ILE A 222 -1.32 -6.01 21.91
N MET A 223 -0.08 -6.51 21.86
CA MET A 223 0.23 -7.76 21.19
C MET A 223 -0.48 -8.95 21.84
N LEU A 224 -0.50 -9.04 23.17
CA LEU A 224 -1.19 -10.10 23.90
C LEU A 224 -2.71 -9.97 23.84
N GLU A 225 -3.25 -8.76 23.73
CA GLU A 225 -4.67 -8.55 23.52
C GLU A 225 -5.13 -9.03 22.14
N HIS A 226 -4.32 -8.82 21.10
CA HIS A 226 -4.66 -9.18 19.73
C HIS A 226 -4.36 -10.65 19.37
N LEU A 227 -3.27 -11.22 19.87
CA LEU A 227 -2.81 -12.59 19.53
C LEU A 227 -3.63 -13.67 20.26
N LYS A 228 -4.92 -13.78 19.92
CA LYS A 228 -5.88 -14.71 20.53
C LYS A 228 -6.17 -15.95 19.69
N THR A 229 -5.96 -15.89 18.37
CA THR A 229 -6.27 -16.99 17.45
C THR A 229 -5.04 -17.40 16.64
N PRO A 230 -5.00 -18.63 16.09
CA PRO A 230 -3.89 -19.08 15.26
C PRO A 230 -3.66 -18.21 14.02
N GLU A 231 -4.70 -17.54 13.52
CA GLU A 231 -4.65 -16.67 12.34
C GLU A 231 -4.41 -15.19 12.67
N SER A 232 -4.38 -14.80 13.96
CA SER A 232 -4.14 -13.41 14.36
C SER A 232 -2.75 -12.96 13.89
N ILE A 233 -2.67 -11.82 13.20
CA ILE A 233 -1.41 -11.17 12.82
C ILE A 233 -1.34 -9.84 13.56
N ILE A 234 -0.21 -9.53 14.22
CA ILE A 234 0.05 -8.22 14.81
C ILE A 234 1.30 -7.62 14.15
N SER A 235 1.18 -6.38 13.67
CA SER A 235 2.20 -5.78 12.80
C SER A 235 2.81 -4.51 13.37
N PHE A 236 4.14 -4.47 13.47
CA PHE A 236 4.90 -3.23 13.53
C PHE A 236 4.95 -2.57 12.14
N GLY A 237 5.16 -1.27 12.05
CA GLY A 237 5.29 -0.53 10.79
C GLY A 237 3.95 -0.12 10.19
N GLN A 238 3.35 0.94 10.72
CA GLN A 238 2.04 1.45 10.34
C GLN A 238 2.15 2.78 9.58
N GLY A 239 1.09 3.16 8.87
CA GLY A 239 1.05 4.40 8.11
C GLY A 239 1.19 5.67 8.97
N CYS A 240 1.01 5.56 10.28
CA CYS A 240 1.14 6.63 11.26
C CYS A 240 2.52 6.65 11.96
N GLU A 241 3.51 5.90 11.48
CA GLU A 241 4.80 5.78 12.15
C GLU A 241 5.98 5.98 11.18
N GLY A 242 7.21 5.99 11.71
CA GLY A 242 8.45 6.01 10.93
C GLY A 242 8.91 4.61 10.49
N GLU A 243 10.22 4.41 10.37
CA GLU A 243 10.78 3.09 10.10
C GLU A 243 10.83 2.30 11.42
N PRO A 244 10.12 1.16 11.58
CA PRO A 244 10.08 0.44 12.85
C PRO A 244 11.43 -0.13 13.28
N SER A 245 12.30 -0.54 12.35
CA SER A 245 13.61 -1.09 12.69
C SER A 245 14.53 -0.09 13.38
N THR A 246 14.25 1.22 13.35
CA THR A 246 14.99 2.20 14.18
C THR A 246 14.79 1.97 15.68
N GLN A 247 13.73 1.24 16.06
CA GLN A 247 13.38 0.89 17.44
C GLN A 247 13.65 -0.60 17.75
N ALA A 248 14.59 -1.23 17.05
CA ALA A 248 14.87 -2.67 17.17
C ALA A 248 14.97 -3.19 18.60
N LYS A 249 15.61 -2.45 19.52
CA LYS A 249 15.71 -2.84 20.93
C LYS A 249 14.33 -3.08 21.57
N LEU A 250 13.38 -2.15 21.36
CA LEU A 250 12.02 -2.26 21.91
C LEU A 250 11.27 -3.44 21.29
N ILE A 251 11.37 -3.59 19.96
CA ILE A 251 10.74 -4.69 19.23
C ILE A 251 11.27 -6.04 19.73
N ILE A 252 12.59 -6.19 19.86
CA ILE A 252 13.22 -7.43 20.34
C ILE A 252 12.75 -7.79 21.75
N GLU A 253 12.73 -6.81 22.66
CA GLU A 253 12.27 -7.02 24.04
C GLU A 253 10.77 -7.40 24.07
N ALA A 254 9.92 -6.74 23.30
CA ALA A 254 8.49 -7.04 23.22
C ALA A 254 8.20 -8.43 22.62
N ILE A 255 8.87 -8.79 21.51
CA ILE A 255 8.71 -10.12 20.88
C ILE A 255 9.08 -11.22 21.87
N ARG A 256 10.23 -11.08 22.55
CA ARG A 256 10.69 -12.05 23.53
C ARG A 256 9.68 -12.22 24.65
N GLU A 257 9.19 -11.11 25.22
CA GLU A 257 8.21 -11.16 26.30
C GLU A 257 6.89 -11.82 25.87
N VAL A 258 6.36 -11.45 24.71
CA VAL A 258 5.16 -12.08 24.15
C VAL A 258 5.37 -13.58 23.94
N ARG A 259 6.52 -14.00 23.41
CA ARG A 259 6.82 -15.41 23.14
C ARG A 259 7.13 -16.25 24.39
N ARG A 260 7.51 -15.62 25.51
CA ARG A 260 7.55 -16.28 26.83
C ARG A 260 6.15 -16.66 27.32
N GLN A 261 5.15 -15.87 26.96
CA GLN A 261 3.77 -16.05 27.43
C GLN A 261 2.90 -16.86 26.44
N THR A 262 3.11 -16.71 25.13
CA THR A 262 2.27 -17.37 24.12
C THR A 262 2.97 -17.60 22.78
N ASN A 263 2.60 -18.69 22.11
CA ASN A 263 2.97 -19.00 20.72
C ASN A 263 1.84 -18.71 19.73
N MET A 264 0.75 -18.10 20.19
CA MET A 264 -0.43 -17.81 19.37
C MET A 264 -0.12 -16.77 18.30
N GLY A 265 -0.73 -16.94 17.13
CA GLY A 265 -0.67 -16.02 15.99
C GLY A 265 0.72 -15.70 15.46
N TYR A 266 0.82 -14.63 14.68
CA TYR A 266 2.01 -14.20 13.96
C TYR A 266 2.39 -12.76 14.30
N ILE A 267 3.68 -12.54 14.50
CA ILE A 267 4.26 -11.20 14.65
C ILE A 267 4.89 -10.81 13.32
N ASN A 268 4.41 -9.71 12.76
CA ASN A 268 4.85 -9.14 11.50
C ASN A 268 5.55 -7.80 11.69
N ILE A 269 6.39 -7.41 10.72
CA ILE A 269 6.95 -6.07 10.61
C ILE A 269 6.84 -5.57 9.17
N ASN A 270 6.34 -4.35 9.00
CA ASN A 270 6.36 -3.62 7.73
C ASN A 270 7.53 -2.63 7.76
N THR A 271 8.52 -2.79 6.90
CA THR A 271 9.80 -2.08 7.03
C THR A 271 10.37 -1.72 5.66
N ASN A 272 11.26 -0.74 5.58
CA ASN A 272 12.16 -0.58 4.43
C ASN A 272 13.32 -1.58 4.45
N ALA A 273 13.56 -2.24 5.59
CA ALA A 273 14.61 -3.24 5.82
C ALA A 273 16.05 -2.77 5.57
N GLY A 274 16.29 -1.45 5.51
CA GLY A 274 17.60 -0.86 5.24
C GLY A 274 18.62 -1.03 6.38
N LEU A 275 18.16 -1.17 7.62
CA LEU A 275 19.03 -1.37 8.79
C LEU A 275 19.30 -2.86 9.02
N SER A 276 20.17 -3.48 8.21
CA SER A 276 20.31 -4.95 8.19
C SER A 276 20.65 -5.59 9.55
N ASP A 277 21.48 -4.97 10.38
CA ASP A 277 21.81 -5.51 11.72
C ASP A 277 20.62 -5.44 12.69
N HIS A 278 19.79 -4.40 12.55
CA HIS A 278 18.56 -4.24 13.33
C HIS A 278 17.52 -5.29 12.91
N ILE A 279 17.36 -5.49 11.60
CA ILE A 279 16.48 -6.54 11.06
C ILE A 279 16.95 -7.92 11.53
N ARG A 280 18.26 -8.22 11.46
CA ARG A 280 18.81 -9.47 12.01
C ARG A 280 18.37 -9.68 13.46
N GLY A 281 18.57 -8.68 14.32
CA GLY A 281 18.18 -8.79 15.73
C GLY A 281 16.68 -9.05 15.93
N ILE A 282 15.83 -8.39 15.15
CA ILE A 282 14.36 -8.60 15.20
C ILE A 282 13.98 -10.00 14.70
N VAL A 283 14.59 -10.47 13.61
CA VAL A 283 14.40 -11.83 13.08
C VAL A 283 14.79 -12.86 14.13
N ASP A 284 15.96 -12.71 14.74
CA ASP A 284 16.49 -13.64 15.75
C ASP A 284 15.64 -13.65 17.03
N ALA A 285 14.94 -12.55 17.33
CA ALA A 285 14.03 -12.47 18.46
C ALA A 285 12.76 -13.33 18.30
N GLY A 286 12.43 -13.78 17.09
CA GLY A 286 11.26 -14.62 16.81
C GLY A 286 10.19 -13.95 15.95
N LEU A 287 10.59 -13.02 15.06
CA LEU A 287 9.71 -12.47 14.02
C LEU A 287 9.15 -13.59 13.13
N ASP A 288 7.87 -13.56 12.79
CA ASP A 288 7.26 -14.61 11.97
C ASP A 288 7.13 -14.21 10.50
N LEU A 289 6.69 -12.97 10.26
CA LEU A 289 6.43 -12.42 8.93
C LEU A 289 7.24 -11.12 8.76
N MET A 290 7.69 -10.85 7.54
CA MET A 290 8.35 -9.59 7.23
C MET A 290 7.85 -9.08 5.88
N ARG A 291 7.33 -7.86 5.89
CA ARG A 291 6.89 -7.15 4.68
C ARG A 291 7.81 -5.97 4.40
N VAL A 292 8.50 -6.02 3.26
CA VAL A 292 9.42 -4.96 2.85
C VAL A 292 8.78 -4.06 1.80
N SER A 293 8.68 -2.76 2.06
CA SER A 293 8.12 -1.83 1.07
C SER A 293 9.14 -1.40 0.04
N THR A 294 8.75 -1.48 -1.24
CA THR A 294 9.55 -0.97 -2.35
C THR A 294 8.68 -0.46 -3.50
N ILE A 295 9.20 0.48 -4.30
CA ILE A 295 8.63 0.93 -5.58
C ILE A 295 9.40 0.36 -6.78
N SER A 296 10.58 -0.25 -6.55
CA SER A 296 11.46 -0.72 -7.62
C SER A 296 12.57 -1.63 -7.05
N ALA A 297 13.10 -2.51 -7.90
CA ALA A 297 14.33 -3.27 -7.63
C ALA A 297 15.57 -2.68 -8.34
N LEU A 298 15.45 -1.49 -8.91
CA LEU A 298 16.52 -0.73 -9.53
C LEU A 298 16.99 0.39 -8.59
N ASP A 299 18.32 0.54 -8.42
CA ASP A 299 18.89 1.51 -7.48
C ASP A 299 18.45 2.95 -7.79
N ASP A 300 18.48 3.39 -9.04
CA ASP A 300 18.16 4.78 -9.39
C ASP A 300 16.68 5.13 -9.12
N HIS A 301 15.77 4.19 -9.42
CA HIS A 301 14.35 4.35 -9.13
C HIS A 301 14.11 4.34 -7.62
N TYR A 302 14.68 3.35 -6.92
CA TYR A 302 14.57 3.23 -5.47
C TYR A 302 15.07 4.49 -4.76
N ASN A 303 16.26 4.98 -5.13
CA ASN A 303 16.90 6.13 -4.51
C ASN A 303 16.16 7.43 -4.80
N ALA A 304 15.60 7.60 -6.00
CA ALA A 304 14.80 8.77 -6.35
C ALA A 304 13.58 8.91 -5.41
N TYR A 305 12.87 7.81 -5.16
CA TYR A 305 11.70 7.82 -4.29
C TYR A 305 12.02 7.81 -2.80
N TYR A 306 12.78 6.80 -2.33
CA TYR A 306 12.98 6.56 -0.89
C TYR A 306 14.00 7.50 -0.24
N LYS A 307 14.93 8.06 -1.02
CA LYS A 307 16.01 8.93 -0.54
C LYS A 307 16.66 8.36 0.73
N PRO A 308 17.25 7.15 0.65
CA PRO A 308 17.69 6.41 1.83
C PRO A 308 18.80 7.16 2.57
N ARG A 309 18.78 7.13 3.91
CA ARG A 309 19.76 7.77 4.78
C ARG A 309 20.56 6.70 5.50
N GLY A 310 21.78 6.44 5.02
CA GLY A 310 22.69 5.46 5.64
C GLY A 310 22.38 4.00 5.32
N TYR A 311 21.65 3.72 4.23
CA TYR A 311 21.45 2.37 3.69
C TYR A 311 21.27 2.41 2.16
N THR A 312 21.30 1.24 1.53
CA THR A 312 21.15 1.05 0.08
C THR A 312 20.16 -0.08 -0.22
N LEU A 313 19.75 -0.25 -1.48
CA LEU A 313 18.93 -1.39 -1.89
C LEU A 313 19.62 -2.73 -1.61
N ALA A 314 20.95 -2.80 -1.69
CA ALA A 314 21.72 -3.99 -1.31
C ALA A 314 21.56 -4.36 0.18
N ASN A 315 21.37 -3.37 1.06
CA ASN A 315 21.06 -3.63 2.48
C ASN A 315 19.66 -4.24 2.64
N VAL A 316 18.70 -3.77 1.85
CA VAL A 316 17.33 -4.30 1.81
C VAL A 316 17.33 -5.76 1.35
N GLU A 317 18.03 -6.06 0.24
CA GLU A 317 18.18 -7.42 -0.27
C GLU A 317 18.87 -8.34 0.76
N LYS A 318 19.91 -7.84 1.45
CA LYS A 318 20.59 -8.58 2.52
C LYS A 318 19.64 -8.93 3.67
N SER A 319 18.78 -8.00 4.08
CA SER A 319 17.79 -8.21 5.13
C SER A 319 16.74 -9.26 4.73
N LEU A 320 16.23 -9.19 3.50
CA LEU A 320 15.29 -10.17 2.95
C LEU A 320 15.89 -11.58 2.92
N LYS A 321 17.10 -11.74 2.35
CA LYS A 321 17.83 -13.01 2.32
C LYS A 321 18.04 -13.60 3.72
N TYR A 322 18.43 -12.75 4.67
CA TYR A 322 18.64 -13.21 6.05
C TYR A 322 17.33 -13.73 6.66
N ALA A 323 16.26 -12.94 6.60
CA ALA A 323 14.96 -13.33 7.14
C ALA A 323 14.45 -14.64 6.52
N ALA A 324 14.49 -14.76 5.19
CA ALA A 324 14.09 -15.99 4.48
C ALA A 324 14.93 -17.20 4.93
N SER A 325 16.26 -17.04 5.06
CA SER A 325 17.15 -18.12 5.55
C SER A 325 16.84 -18.60 6.97
N GLN A 326 16.18 -17.77 7.78
CA GLN A 326 15.74 -18.08 9.13
C GLN A 326 14.29 -18.62 9.19
N GLY A 327 13.66 -18.82 8.03
CA GLY A 327 12.30 -19.31 7.88
C GLY A 327 11.22 -18.25 8.10
N VAL A 328 11.55 -16.96 8.14
CA VAL A 328 10.55 -15.87 8.19
C VAL A 328 9.82 -15.85 6.85
N TYR A 329 8.48 -15.73 6.89
CA TYR A 329 7.69 -15.59 5.66
C TYR A 329 7.86 -14.17 5.12
N THR A 330 8.72 -14.02 4.10
CA THR A 330 9.07 -12.73 3.52
C THR A 330 8.10 -12.35 2.40
N SER A 331 7.71 -11.09 2.41
CA SER A 331 6.91 -10.48 1.37
C SER A 331 7.44 -9.10 1.02
N ILE A 332 7.11 -8.63 -0.18
CA ILE A 332 7.28 -7.23 -0.54
C ILE A 332 5.93 -6.55 -0.66
N ASN A 333 5.87 -5.31 -0.21
CA ASN A 333 4.80 -4.37 -0.50
C ASN A 333 5.22 -3.55 -1.71
N TYR A 334 4.88 -4.04 -2.90
CA TYR A 334 5.27 -3.44 -4.17
C TYR A 334 4.29 -2.33 -4.53
N LEU A 335 4.75 -1.08 -4.41
CA LEU A 335 3.96 0.11 -4.67
C LEU A 335 3.92 0.37 -6.19
N ILE A 336 2.86 -0.11 -6.84
CA ILE A 336 2.75 -0.17 -8.30
C ILE A 336 2.22 1.12 -8.94
N PHE A 337 2.70 1.40 -10.15
CA PHE A 337 2.32 2.56 -10.95
C PHE A 337 2.27 2.18 -12.45
N PRO A 338 1.09 2.27 -13.09
CA PRO A 338 0.94 2.02 -14.52
C PRO A 338 1.83 2.90 -15.41
N GLY A 339 2.56 2.29 -16.33
CA GLY A 339 3.58 2.90 -17.19
C GLY A 339 4.97 3.04 -16.55
N VAL A 340 5.16 2.52 -15.33
CA VAL A 340 6.46 2.47 -14.64
C VAL A 340 6.76 1.05 -14.19
N THR A 341 5.89 0.46 -13.37
CA THR A 341 6.07 -0.90 -12.83
C THR A 341 6.05 -1.99 -13.90
N ASP A 342 5.33 -1.74 -14.98
CA ASP A 342 5.08 -2.61 -16.13
C ASP A 342 6.04 -2.35 -17.30
N ARG A 343 7.19 -1.72 -17.01
CA ARG A 343 8.33 -1.64 -17.93
C ARG A 343 9.14 -2.94 -17.88
N GLU A 344 9.68 -3.36 -19.01
CA GLU A 344 10.53 -4.56 -19.10
C GLU A 344 11.63 -4.57 -18.04
N GLU A 345 12.38 -3.46 -17.89
CA GLU A 345 13.49 -3.39 -16.94
C GLU A 345 13.07 -3.50 -15.45
N GLU A 346 11.87 -3.03 -15.11
CA GLU A 346 11.33 -3.10 -13.74
C GLU A 346 10.81 -4.49 -13.44
N ILE A 347 10.15 -5.13 -14.41
CA ILE A 347 9.66 -6.50 -14.30
C ILE A 347 10.84 -7.46 -14.12
N GLU A 348 11.86 -7.37 -14.99
CA GLU A 348 13.06 -8.21 -14.91
C GLU A 348 13.77 -8.04 -13.55
N ALA A 349 13.99 -6.79 -13.13
CA ALA A 349 14.64 -6.51 -11.86
C ALA A 349 13.87 -7.08 -10.66
N MET A 350 12.54 -6.98 -10.69
CA MET A 350 11.69 -7.47 -9.61
C MET A 350 11.63 -9.01 -9.57
N VAL A 351 11.53 -9.67 -10.73
CA VAL A 351 11.60 -11.14 -10.84
C VAL A 351 12.92 -11.64 -10.26
N GLU A 352 14.03 -11.01 -10.64
CA GLU A 352 15.34 -11.41 -10.16
C GLU A 352 15.55 -11.11 -8.67
N LEU A 353 15.02 -10.00 -8.15
CA LEU A 353 15.03 -9.74 -6.70
C LEU A 353 14.24 -10.82 -5.95
N ALA A 354 13.04 -11.18 -6.42
CA ALA A 354 12.22 -12.20 -5.79
C ALA A 354 12.93 -13.56 -5.74
N ARG A 355 13.55 -13.98 -6.85
CA ARG A 355 14.36 -15.21 -6.93
C ARG A 355 15.55 -15.19 -5.97
N ARG A 356 16.34 -14.11 -5.97
CA ARG A 356 17.54 -14.00 -5.12
C ARG A 356 17.20 -13.96 -3.63
N THR A 357 16.01 -13.51 -3.26
CA THR A 357 15.60 -13.35 -1.86
C THR A 357 14.72 -14.48 -1.32
N ASP A 358 14.40 -15.47 -2.16
CA ASP A 358 13.44 -16.54 -1.85
C ASP A 358 12.10 -15.97 -1.32
N LEU A 359 11.62 -14.92 -1.99
CA LEU A 359 10.41 -14.22 -1.61
C LEU A 359 9.20 -15.15 -1.67
N LYS A 360 8.24 -15.02 -0.75
CA LYS A 360 7.03 -15.86 -0.74
C LYS A 360 5.77 -15.16 -1.23
N LEU A 361 5.75 -13.83 -1.19
CA LEU A 361 4.57 -13.04 -1.55
C LEU A 361 4.97 -11.65 -2.08
N ILE A 362 4.41 -11.27 -3.23
CA ILE A 362 4.40 -9.91 -3.76
C ILE A 362 3.01 -9.32 -3.53
N GLN A 363 2.93 -8.33 -2.65
CA GLN A 363 1.70 -7.59 -2.37
C GLN A 363 1.66 -6.35 -3.27
N LEU A 364 0.81 -6.39 -4.29
CA LEU A 364 0.58 -5.27 -5.20
C LEU A 364 -0.27 -4.23 -4.49
N ARG A 365 0.28 -3.02 -4.33
CA ARG A 365 -0.40 -1.86 -3.76
C ARG A 365 -0.34 -0.70 -4.71
N ASN A 366 -1.46 -0.06 -4.94
CA ASN A 366 -1.50 1.15 -5.75
C ASN A 366 -0.65 2.24 -5.07
N LEU A 367 0.38 2.74 -5.76
CA LEU A 367 1.18 3.85 -5.26
C LEU A 367 0.31 5.11 -5.19
N ASN A 368 0.14 5.61 -3.96
CA ASN A 368 -0.63 6.80 -3.66
C ASN A 368 0.24 8.04 -3.87
N ILE A 369 0.11 8.69 -5.03
CA ILE A 369 0.92 9.84 -5.41
C ILE A 369 0.27 10.60 -6.57
N ASP A 370 0.57 11.89 -6.67
CA ASP A 370 0.32 12.68 -7.87
C ASP A 370 1.10 12.10 -9.07
N PRO A 371 0.43 11.70 -10.17
CA PRO A 371 1.08 11.06 -11.31
C PRO A 371 2.20 11.89 -11.93
N GLU A 372 1.99 13.19 -12.10
CA GLU A 372 2.97 14.10 -12.69
C GLU A 372 4.23 14.19 -11.81
N SER A 373 4.04 14.43 -10.51
CA SER A 373 5.15 14.48 -9.53
C SER A 373 5.99 13.19 -9.52
N TYR A 374 5.35 12.02 -9.65
CA TYR A 374 6.07 10.74 -9.69
C TYR A 374 6.86 10.56 -10.99
N LEU A 375 6.28 10.92 -12.14
CA LEU A 375 6.94 10.78 -13.45
C LEU A 375 8.08 11.76 -13.66
N GLU A 376 8.08 12.89 -12.96
CA GLU A 376 9.21 13.82 -12.90
C GLU A 376 10.36 13.30 -12.03
N LEU A 377 10.03 12.49 -11.02
CA LEU A 377 10.98 11.96 -10.05
C LEU A 377 11.75 10.73 -10.57
N ILE A 378 11.05 9.84 -11.26
CA ILE A 378 11.58 8.53 -11.68
C ILE A 378 12.29 8.62 -13.03
N PRO A 379 13.39 7.87 -13.25
CA PRO A 379 14.04 7.79 -14.55
C PRO A 379 13.08 7.42 -15.69
N LYS A 380 13.42 7.89 -16.90
CA LYS A 380 12.68 7.58 -18.12
C LYS A 380 12.77 6.08 -18.44
N ALA A 381 11.74 5.57 -19.12
CA ALA A 381 11.68 4.18 -19.55
C ALA A 381 12.88 3.83 -20.44
N GLN A 382 13.44 2.63 -20.23
CA GLN A 382 14.56 2.10 -21.01
C GLN A 382 14.11 0.95 -21.94
N GLY A 383 13.10 0.18 -21.54
CA GLY A 383 12.44 -0.85 -22.35
C GLY A 383 10.97 -0.56 -22.65
N ASP A 384 10.29 -1.56 -23.18
CA ASP A 384 8.87 -1.44 -23.56
C ASP A 384 7.95 -1.39 -22.33
N ILE A 385 6.83 -0.68 -22.47
CA ILE A 385 5.74 -0.68 -21.47
C ILE A 385 4.74 -1.75 -21.88
N LEU A 386 4.68 -2.84 -21.10
CA LEU A 386 3.88 -4.01 -21.44
C LEU A 386 2.42 -3.92 -20.99
N GLY A 387 2.12 -3.03 -20.03
CA GLY A 387 0.82 -2.94 -19.37
C GLY A 387 0.78 -3.75 -18.06
N MET A 388 0.16 -3.18 -17.04
CA MET A 388 0.07 -3.78 -15.70
C MET A 388 -0.57 -5.17 -15.70
N LYS A 389 -1.56 -5.43 -16.56
CA LYS A 389 -2.19 -6.76 -16.63
C LYS A 389 -1.16 -7.82 -17.04
N GLN A 390 -0.42 -7.54 -18.12
CA GLN A 390 0.64 -8.39 -18.63
C GLN A 390 1.78 -8.54 -17.62
N ALA A 391 2.18 -7.47 -16.94
CA ALA A 391 3.21 -7.52 -15.89
C ALA A 391 2.83 -8.48 -14.75
N ILE A 392 1.57 -8.46 -14.30
CA ILE A 392 1.08 -9.37 -13.26
C ILE A 392 1.11 -10.83 -13.76
N GLU A 393 0.72 -11.07 -15.01
CA GLU A 393 0.77 -12.41 -15.63
C GLU A 393 2.21 -12.93 -15.76
N ILE A 394 3.17 -12.04 -16.09
CA ILE A 394 4.59 -12.38 -16.13
C ILE A 394 5.08 -12.76 -14.72
N PHE A 395 4.75 -11.97 -13.69
CA PHE A 395 5.13 -12.33 -12.32
C PHE A 395 4.57 -13.71 -11.92
N GLN A 396 3.33 -14.02 -12.29
CA GLN A 396 2.73 -15.33 -12.01
C GLN A 396 3.41 -16.48 -12.77
N ALA A 397 3.84 -16.24 -14.00
CA ALA A 397 4.51 -17.25 -14.83
C ALA A 397 5.98 -17.48 -14.39
N GLU A 398 6.72 -16.40 -14.12
CA GLU A 398 8.15 -16.43 -13.81
C GLU A 398 8.45 -16.79 -12.36
N LEU A 399 7.47 -16.62 -11.45
CA LEU A 399 7.58 -16.84 -10.03
C LEU A 399 6.44 -17.76 -9.51
N PRO A 400 6.35 -19.03 -9.96
CA PRO A 400 5.23 -19.92 -9.62
C PRO A 400 5.10 -20.23 -8.13
N ASP A 401 6.20 -20.13 -7.37
CA ASP A 401 6.24 -20.37 -5.92
C ASP A 401 6.00 -19.08 -5.10
N VAL A 402 5.75 -17.94 -5.76
CA VAL A 402 5.51 -16.65 -5.13
C VAL A 402 4.05 -16.27 -5.29
N VAL A 403 3.37 -16.06 -4.18
CA VAL A 403 1.98 -15.60 -4.21
C VAL A 403 1.95 -14.15 -4.71
N ILE A 404 1.05 -13.83 -5.64
CA ILE A 404 0.73 -12.45 -6.01
C ILE A 404 -0.56 -12.07 -5.30
N GLY A 405 -0.49 -11.10 -4.39
CA GLY A 405 -1.57 -10.70 -3.49
C GLY A 405 -1.69 -9.19 -3.30
N SER A 406 -2.36 -8.75 -2.24
CA SER A 406 -2.55 -7.32 -1.92
C SER A 406 -2.30 -6.95 -0.45
N TYR A 407 -2.22 -7.94 0.44
CA TYR A 407 -2.01 -7.73 1.87
C TYR A 407 -1.28 -8.93 2.52
N THR A 408 -0.99 -8.85 3.81
CA THR A 408 -0.28 -9.89 4.55
C THR A 408 -1.12 -11.16 4.70
N HIS A 409 -0.57 -12.30 4.30
CA HIS A 409 -1.24 -13.59 4.47
C HIS A 409 -0.74 -14.33 5.70
N VAL A 410 -1.63 -15.15 6.27
CA VAL A 410 -1.19 -16.24 7.14
C VAL A 410 -0.40 -17.22 6.26
N PRO A 411 0.84 -17.58 6.63
CA PRO A 411 1.64 -18.49 5.82
C PRO A 411 0.98 -19.87 5.75
N PRO A 412 1.09 -20.59 4.62
CA PRO A 412 0.77 -22.01 4.56
C PRO A 412 1.51 -22.78 5.67
N ALA A 413 0.90 -23.84 6.19
CA ALA A 413 1.39 -24.54 7.38
C ALA A 413 2.83 -25.05 7.23
N GLU A 414 3.19 -25.48 6.02
CA GLU A 414 4.51 -25.96 5.62
C GLU A 414 5.57 -24.86 5.47
N LEU A 415 5.14 -23.60 5.27
CA LEU A 415 6.00 -22.43 5.19
C LEU A 415 6.01 -21.60 6.49
N ALA A 416 5.19 -21.97 7.47
CA ALA A 416 5.10 -21.27 8.74
C ALA A 416 6.37 -21.50 9.57
N ARG A 417 7.02 -20.39 9.96
CA ARG A 417 8.20 -20.43 10.85
C ARG A 417 7.87 -21.15 12.16
N ALA A 418 8.75 -22.04 12.60
CA ALA A 418 8.68 -22.59 13.95
C ALA A 418 8.82 -21.46 14.98
N LYS A 419 7.87 -21.40 15.93
CA LYS A 419 7.87 -20.35 16.96
C LYS A 419 9.06 -20.51 17.89
N VAL A 420 9.85 -19.44 18.05
CA VAL A 420 10.94 -19.37 19.03
C VAL A 420 10.34 -19.18 20.42
N ARG A 421 10.68 -20.07 21.36
CA ARG A 421 10.33 -19.93 22.79
C ARG A 421 11.52 -19.38 23.56
N TRP A 422 11.26 -18.42 24.45
CA TRP A 422 12.27 -17.71 25.26
C TRP A 422 12.14 -17.99 26.75
#